data_AF-A0A423KG45-F1
#
_entry.id   AF-A0A423KG45-F1
#
_cell.length_a   1.000
_cell.length_b   1.000
_cell.length_c   1.000
_cell.angle_alpha   90.00
_cell.angle_beta   90.00
_cell.angle_gamma   90.00
#
_symmetry.space_group_name_H-M   'P 1'
#
loop_
_entity.id
_entity.type
_entity.pdbx_description
1 polymer ?
#
loop_
_entity_poly.entity_id
_entity_poly.type
_entity_poly.pdbx_seq_one_letter_code
_entity_poly.pdbx_strand_id
1 'polypeptide(L)' 'MQEVVLLSITRLIIRPNFRISDTLFLLLSIIMGIAVGCVMGSKISIFMGVAFGFFSTVVFYYMWRTPAYPSL' A
#
# COMPACT_ATOMS: atom_id res chain seq x y z
N MET A 1 -4.18 22.10 -24.46
CA MET A 1 -5.23 21.04 -24.37
C MET A 1 -4.65 19.62 -24.34
N GLN A 2 -3.56 19.30 -25.05
CA GLN A 2 -2.92 17.96 -25.03
C GLN A 2 -2.40 17.51 -23.65
N GLU A 3 -1.83 18.41 -22.83
CA GLU A 3 -1.32 18.03 -21.51
C GLU A 3 -2.40 17.56 -20.53
N VAL A 4 -3.60 18.14 -20.59
CA VAL A 4 -4.73 17.77 -19.72
C VAL A 4 -5.20 16.35 -20.04
N VAL A 5 -5.15 15.96 -21.31
CA VAL A 5 -5.50 14.61 -21.78
C VAL A 5 -4.43 13.61 -21.37
N LEU A 6 -3.14 13.96 -21.49
CA LEU A 6 -2.03 13.09 -21.07
C LEU A 6 -2.04 12.83 -19.56
N LEU A 7 -2.29 13.87 -18.75
CA LEU A 7 -2.46 13.77 -17.29
C LEU A 7 -3.70 12.95 -16.91
N SER A 8 -4.76 13.05 -17.69
CA SER A 8 -5.99 12.25 -17.47
C SER A 8 -5.75 10.78 -17.79
N ILE A 9 -5.04 10.46 -18.87
CA ILE A 9 -4.72 9.08 -19.28
C ILE A 9 -3.73 8.44 -18.30
N THR A 10 -2.68 9.16 -17.89
CA THR A 10 -1.73 8.66 -16.88
C THR A 10 -2.40 8.44 -15.52
N ARG A 11 -3.31 9.33 -15.09
CA ARG A 11 -4.12 9.08 -13.88
C ARG A 11 -5.05 7.87 -14.03
N LEU A 12 -5.61 7.62 -15.22
CA LEU A 12 -6.47 6.47 -15.47
C LEU A 12 -5.71 5.14 -15.45
N ILE A 13 -4.46 5.14 -15.92
CA ILE A 13 -3.57 3.98 -15.94
C ILE A 13 -2.97 3.71 -14.54
N ILE A 14 -2.61 4.76 -13.79
CA ILE A 14 -2.00 4.67 -12.45
C ILE A 14 -3.05 4.45 -11.36
N ARG A 15 -4.27 4.95 -11.55
CA ARG A 15 -5.43 4.71 -10.70
C ARG A 15 -6.63 4.35 -11.56
N PRO A 16 -6.71 3.11 -12.07
CA PRO A 16 -7.98 2.61 -12.53
C PRO A 16 -8.92 2.70 -11.32
N ASN A 17 -10.02 3.45 -11.47
CA ASN A 17 -11.00 3.76 -10.43
C ASN A 17 -11.83 2.50 -10.07
N PHE A 18 -11.14 1.41 -9.79
CA PHE A 18 -11.67 0.08 -9.56
C PHE A 18 -11.53 -0.20 -8.07
N ARG A 19 -12.65 -0.09 -7.35
CA ARG A 19 -12.81 -0.58 -5.97
C ARG A 19 -12.17 -1.97 -5.74
N ILE A 20 -12.17 -2.81 -6.78
CA ILE A 20 -11.55 -4.14 -6.80
C ILE A 20 -10.02 -4.06 -6.59
N SER A 21 -9.35 -3.12 -7.24
CA SER A 21 -7.90 -2.89 -7.07
C SER A 21 -7.60 -2.48 -5.63
N ASP A 22 -8.31 -1.50 -5.06
CA ASP A 22 -8.16 -1.09 -3.66
C ASP A 22 -8.31 -2.27 -2.68
N THR A 23 -9.30 -3.15 -2.89
CA THR A 23 -9.48 -4.34 -2.02
C THR A 23 -8.37 -5.37 -2.18
N LEU A 24 -7.85 -5.58 -3.39
CA LEU A 24 -6.72 -6.49 -3.62
C LEU A 24 -5.45 -5.96 -2.97
N PHE A 25 -5.19 -4.66 -3.06
CA PHE A 25 -4.04 -4.03 -2.40
C PHE A 25 -4.17 -4.02 -0.88
N LEU A 26 -5.38 -3.83 -0.34
CA LEU A 26 -5.64 -4.00 1.08
C LEU A 26 -5.31 -5.44 1.51
N LEU A 27 -5.81 -6.44 0.79
CA LEU A 27 -5.53 -7.85 1.08
C LEU A 27 -4.03 -8.14 1.04
N LEU A 28 -3.33 -7.65 0.01
CA LEU A 28 -1.88 -7.82 -0.14
C LEU A 28 -1.11 -7.16 1.02
N SER A 29 -1.52 -5.96 1.42
CA SER A 29 -0.91 -5.24 2.54
C SER A 29 -1.10 -5.98 3.88
N ILE A 30 -2.25 -6.62 4.09
CA ILE A 30 -2.54 -7.43 5.28
C ILE A 30 -1.65 -8.67 5.29
N ILE A 31 -1.53 -9.39 4.17
CA ILE A 31 -0.67 -10.57 4.06
C ILE A 31 0.79 -10.19 4.37
N MET A 32 1.28 -9.08 3.80
CA MET A 32 2.62 -8.58 4.07
C MET A 32 2.82 -8.17 5.53
N GLY A 33 1.85 -7.46 6.12
CA GLY A 33 1.90 -7.08 7.52
C GLY A 33 1.92 -8.28 8.46
N ILE A 34 1.12 -9.31 8.20
CA ILE A 34 1.13 -10.56 8.96
C ILE A 34 2.50 -11.25 8.83
N ALA A 35 3.06 -11.34 7.62
CA ALA A 35 4.37 -11.96 7.42
C ALA A 35 5.47 -11.23 8.21
N VAL A 36 5.52 -9.89 8.13
CA VAL A 36 6.46 -9.06 8.91
C VAL A 36 6.23 -9.24 10.41
N GLY A 37 4.96 -9.21 10.85
CA GLY A 37 4.59 -9.38 12.25
C GLY A 37 4.96 -10.74 12.81
N CYS A 38 4.81 -11.83 12.04
CA CYS A 38 5.26 -13.16 12.41
C CYS A 38 6.77 -13.23 12.58
N VAL A 39 7.55 -12.68 11.64
CA VAL A 39 9.01 -12.66 11.72
C VAL A 39 9.50 -11.88 12.95
N MET A 40 8.92 -10.70 13.20
CA MET A 40 9.25 -9.89 14.39
C MET A 40 8.78 -10.58 15.68
N GLY A 41 7.60 -11.20 15.64
CA GLY A 41 7.00 -11.92 16.77
C GLY A 41 7.82 -13.12 17.21
N SER A 42 8.35 -13.89 16.27
CA SER A 42 9.24 -15.01 16.54
C SER A 42 10.62 -14.60 17.04
N LYS A 43 11.10 -13.40 16.69
CA LYS A 43 12.45 -12.92 17.05
C LYS A 43 12.51 -12.10 18.34
N ILE A 44 11.46 -11.33 18.64
CA ILE A 44 11.46 -10.36 19.75
C ILE A 44 10.38 -10.71 20.75
N SER A 45 9.11 -10.47 20.40
CA SER A 45 7.95 -10.80 21.20
C SER A 45 6.69 -10.70 20.37
N ILE A 46 5.67 -11.49 20.70
CA ILE A 46 4.37 -11.49 20.02
C ILE A 46 3.74 -10.09 20.03
N PHE A 47 3.84 -9.36 21.15
CA PHE A 47 3.35 -7.98 21.26
C PHE A 47 4.00 -7.04 20.24
N MET A 48 5.33 -7.12 20.06
CA MET A 48 6.01 -6.32 19.04
C MET A 48 5.70 -6.79 17.62
N GLY A 49 5.53 -8.10 17.41
CA GLY A 49 5.09 -8.65 16.13
C GLY A 49 3.74 -8.09 15.69
N VAL A 50 2.75 -8.05 16.58
CA VAL A 50 1.42 -7.49 16.29
C VAL A 50 1.49 -6.00 15.99
N ALA A 51 2.23 -5.23 16.81
CA ALA A 51 2.37 -3.79 16.60
C ALA A 51 3.05 -3.46 15.26
N PHE A 52 4.15 -4.13 14.94
CA PHE A 52 4.86 -3.94 13.67
C PHE A 52 4.08 -4.46 12.48
N GLY A 53 3.36 -5.57 12.61
CA GLY A 53 2.53 -6.11 11.53
C GLY A 53 1.38 -5.17 11.16
N PHE A 54 0.72 -4.59 12.17
CA PHE A 54 -0.31 -3.57 11.96
C PHE A 54 0.28 -2.32 11.31
N PHE A 55 1.39 -1.80 11.84
CA PHE A 55 2.07 -0.63 11.28
C PHE A 55 2.49 -0.86 9.82
N SER A 56 3.09 -2.00 9.52
CA SER A 56 3.52 -2.40 8.18
C SER A 56 2.35 -2.47 7.19
N THR A 57 1.23 -3.09 7.59
CA THR A 57 -0.01 -3.13 6.79
C THR A 57 -0.47 -1.73 6.40
N VAL A 58 -0.53 -0.83 7.39
CA VAL A 58 -0.96 0.56 7.22
C VAL A 58 -0.03 1.29 6.26
N VAL A 59 1.28 1.19 6.44
CA VAL A 59 2.29 1.83 5.59
C VAL A 59 2.17 1.33 4.14
N PHE A 60 2.10 0.02 3.92
CA PHE A 60 1.97 -0.54 2.57
C PHE A 60 0.69 -0.09 1.87
N TYR A 61 -0.43 -0.05 2.59
CA TYR A 61 -1.69 0.43 2.04
C TYR A 61 -1.64 1.92 1.66
N TYR A 62 -1.07 2.77 2.52
CA TYR A 62 -0.96 4.21 2.26
C TYR A 62 0.09 4.55 1.20
N MET A 63 1.24 3.85 1.16
CA MET A 63 2.24 4.00 0.10
C MET A 63 1.67 3.65 -1.27
N TRP A 64 0.85 2.59 -1.33
CA TRP A 64 0.17 2.23 -2.57
C TRP A 64 -0.84 3.30 -3.00
N ARG A 65 -1.62 3.84 -2.07
CA ARG A 65 -2.58 4.91 -2.39
C ARG A 65 -1.89 6.20 -2.79
N THR A 66 -0.77 6.55 -2.17
CA THR A 66 -0.08 7.82 -2.42
C THR A 66 1.34 7.52 -2.89
N PRO A 67 1.53 7.10 -4.16
CA PRO A 67 2.87 7.07 -4.72
C PRO A 67 3.40 8.50 -4.61
N ALA A 68 4.53 8.67 -3.93
CA ALA A 68 5.17 9.97 -3.78
C ALA A 68 5.27 10.61 -5.16
N TYR A 69 4.55 11.71 -5.37
CA TYR A 69 4.70 12.49 -6.58
C TYR A 69 6.17 12.98 -6.60
N PRO A 70 6.99 12.64 -7.61
CA PRO A 70 8.22 13.37 -7.82
C PRO A 70 7.78 14.80 -8.11
N SER A 71 8.11 15.71 -7.20
CA SER A 71 7.99 17.15 -7.42
C SER A 71 9.06 17.50 -8.45
N LEU A 72 8.66 17.57 -9.72
CA LEU A 72 9.38 18.19 -10.81
C LEU A 72 8.51 19.31 -11.37
#